data_AF-A0A761QIR5-F1
#
_entry.id   AF-A0A761QIR5-F1
#
_cell.length_a   1.000
_cell.length_b   1.000
_cell.length_c   1.000
_cell.angle_alpha   90.00
_cell.angle_beta   90.00
_cell.angle_gamma   90.00
#
_symmetry.space_group_name_H-M   'P 1'
#
loop_
_entity.id
_entity.type
_entity.pdbx_description
1 polymer ?
#
loop_
_entity_poly.entity_id
_entity_poly.type
_entity_poly.pdbx_seq_one_letter_code
_entity_poly.pdbx_strand_id
1 'polypeptide(L)'
;MKRAPFLCKQSPDRTLEVVILAGSLAWETSRVWRKDPDREDDVPPMVLGPNELADLSNLTIIRPDTLYVRVLRTGDISEEDLLKIAVKLAHAGVQMARLMSPDGELLENWTGQLERLRQERPSDILPDHFRLDEEALWFDKLTERRDGESDVQPQRICSPLRVTAITCDSHDGSYGRLLEWHTTTGQLRRWAMPMAMLSGNGEELRRILLENGLTNISTRPALRSLLCEYISRSLPGRRVTC
;
A
#
# COMPACT_ATOMS: atom_id res chain seq x y z
N MET A 1 -3.60 4.30 -12.32
CA MET A 1 -2.89 3.15 -11.72
C MET A 1 -2.80 2.02 -12.73
N LYS A 2 -1.71 1.25 -12.71
CA LYS A 2 -1.61 0.03 -13.53
C LYS A 2 -2.51 -1.05 -12.93
N ARG A 3 -3.01 -1.96 -13.75
CA ARG A 3 -3.83 -3.10 -13.31
C ARG A 3 -3.00 -4.37 -13.33
N ALA A 4 -3.20 -5.23 -12.34
CA ALA A 4 -2.61 -6.55 -12.33
C ALA A 4 -3.03 -7.37 -13.57
N PRO A 5 -2.16 -8.25 -14.06
CA PRO A 5 -2.50 -9.19 -15.11
C PRO A 5 -3.82 -9.91 -14.85
N PHE A 6 -4.68 -9.94 -15.87
CA PHE A 6 -5.99 -10.61 -15.86
C PHE A 6 -7.05 -10.04 -14.91
N LEU A 7 -6.80 -8.90 -14.25
CA LEU A 7 -7.81 -8.22 -13.44
C LEU A 7 -9.08 -7.90 -14.26
N CYS A 8 -8.91 -7.45 -15.50
CA CYS A 8 -10.04 -7.15 -16.39
C CYS A 8 -10.84 -8.38 -16.84
N LYS A 9 -10.29 -9.59 -16.63
CA LYS A 9 -10.97 -10.85 -16.96
C LYS A 9 -11.75 -11.43 -15.77
N GLN A 10 -11.57 -10.88 -14.57
CA GLN A 10 -12.37 -11.25 -13.40
C GLN A 10 -13.77 -10.62 -13.56
N SER A 11 -14.79 -11.45 -13.75
CA SER A 11 -16.16 -11.01 -14.01
C SER A 11 -16.93 -10.81 -12.69
N PRO A 12 -17.59 -9.66 -12.49
CA PRO A 12 -18.40 -9.40 -11.29
C PRO A 12 -19.59 -10.37 -11.15
N ASP A 13 -20.13 -10.86 -12.27
CA ASP A 13 -21.32 -11.71 -12.28
C ASP A 13 -21.04 -13.19 -12.01
N ARG A 14 -19.76 -13.60 -11.98
CA ARG A 14 -19.38 -15.03 -11.95
C ARG A 14 -18.49 -15.45 -10.79
N THR A 15 -17.71 -14.54 -10.21
CA THR A 15 -16.71 -14.92 -9.20
C THR A 15 -16.98 -14.25 -7.86
N LEU A 16 -17.61 -14.98 -6.94
CA LEU A 16 -17.55 -14.68 -5.51
C LEU A 16 -16.11 -14.83 -4.98
N GLU A 17 -15.32 -15.70 -5.62
CA GLU A 17 -13.96 -16.04 -5.24
C GLU A 17 -12.96 -15.78 -6.38
N VAL A 18 -11.89 -15.05 -6.08
CA VAL A 18 -10.81 -14.73 -7.02
C VAL A 18 -9.52 -15.42 -6.59
N VAL A 19 -8.78 -15.96 -7.57
CA VAL A 19 -7.47 -16.60 -7.34
C VAL A 19 -6.34 -15.68 -7.79
N ILE A 20 -5.35 -15.51 -6.92
CA ILE A 20 -4.10 -14.77 -7.16
C ILE A 20 -2.93 -15.73 -7.04
N LEU A 21 -2.12 -15.86 -8.09
CA LEU A 21 -0.83 -16.53 -8.04
C LEU A 21 0.23 -15.48 -7.70
N ALA A 22 1.00 -15.69 -6.63
CA ALA A 22 1.98 -14.73 -6.16
C ALA A 22 3.33 -15.40 -5.84
N GLY A 23 4.40 -14.86 -6.44
CA GLY A 23 5.77 -15.31 -6.20
C GLY A 23 6.58 -15.49 -7.48
N SER A 24 7.84 -15.94 -7.34
CA SER A 24 8.79 -16.04 -8.44
C SER A 24 8.33 -16.94 -9.60
N LEU A 25 7.48 -17.93 -9.32
CA LEU A 25 6.95 -18.87 -10.30
C LEU A 25 5.52 -18.56 -10.78
N ALA A 26 4.93 -17.43 -10.38
CA ALA A 26 3.51 -17.14 -10.62
C ALA A 26 3.10 -17.18 -12.10
N TRP A 27 3.96 -16.69 -13.00
CA TRP A 27 3.70 -16.71 -14.44
C TRP A 27 3.77 -18.11 -15.05
N GLU A 28 4.66 -18.97 -14.54
CA GLU A 28 4.78 -20.36 -14.98
C GLU A 28 3.56 -21.16 -14.53
N THR A 29 3.20 -21.04 -13.25
CA THR A 29 1.99 -21.66 -12.69
C THR A 29 0.73 -21.20 -13.43
N SER A 30 0.63 -19.90 -13.78
CA SER A 30 -0.49 -19.36 -14.58
C SER A 30 -0.58 -19.99 -15.98
N ARG A 31 0.55 -20.33 -16.61
CA ARG A 31 0.55 -20.98 -17.93
C ARG A 31 0.06 -22.42 -17.83
N VAL A 32 0.44 -23.14 -16.78
CA VAL A 32 -0.03 -24.52 -16.52
C VAL A 32 -1.52 -24.50 -16.23
N TRP A 33 -1.95 -23.64 -15.30
CA TRP A 33 -3.35 -23.47 -14.89
C TRP A 33 -4.31 -23.22 -16.07
N ARG A 34 -3.89 -22.41 -17.04
CA ARG A 34 -4.72 -22.09 -18.24
C ARG A 34 -4.74 -23.18 -19.30
N LYS A 35 -3.89 -24.21 -19.17
CA LYS A 35 -3.82 -25.36 -20.08
C LYS A 35 -4.44 -26.61 -19.48
N ASP A 36 -4.94 -26.53 -18.24
CA ASP A 36 -5.54 -27.65 -17.54
C ASP A 36 -6.89 -28.00 -18.18
N PRO A 37 -7.02 -29.20 -18.80
CA PRO A 37 -8.24 -29.60 -19.49
C PRO A 37 -9.37 -30.01 -18.53
N ASP A 38 -9.08 -30.29 -17.26
CA ASP A 38 -10.06 -30.76 -16.27
C ASP A 38 -10.75 -29.59 -15.55
N ARG A 39 -10.46 -28.36 -15.96
CA ARG A 39 -10.91 -27.16 -15.27
C ARG A 39 -12.29 -26.71 -15.75
N GLU A 40 -13.23 -26.58 -14.82
CA GLU A 40 -14.61 -26.20 -15.14
C GLU A 40 -14.78 -24.71 -15.54
N ASP A 41 -13.86 -23.82 -15.13
CA ASP A 41 -13.93 -22.38 -15.43
C ASP A 41 -12.67 -21.87 -16.16
N ASP A 42 -12.90 -21.14 -17.25
CA ASP A 42 -11.92 -20.52 -18.14
C ASP A 42 -11.34 -19.19 -17.61
N VAL A 43 -11.80 -18.71 -16.45
CA VAL A 43 -11.27 -17.47 -15.85
C VAL A 43 -9.81 -17.67 -15.43
N PRO A 44 -8.85 -16.94 -16.02
CA PRO A 44 -7.45 -17.06 -15.65
C PRO A 44 -7.20 -16.42 -14.28
N PRO A 45 -6.28 -16.98 -13.48
CA PRO A 45 -5.96 -16.43 -12.17
C PRO A 45 -5.16 -15.14 -12.35
N MET A 46 -5.30 -14.20 -11.44
CA MET A 46 -4.46 -13.02 -11.43
C MET A 46 -3.02 -13.40 -11.09
N VAL A 47 -2.05 -12.71 -11.68
CA VAL A 47 -0.64 -13.08 -11.56
C VAL A 47 0.14 -11.91 -10.99
N LEU A 48 0.83 -12.16 -9.88
CA LEU A 48 1.78 -11.25 -9.24
C LEU A 48 3.17 -11.91 -9.27
N GLY A 49 3.85 -11.79 -10.41
CA GLY A 49 5.24 -12.23 -10.57
C GLY A 49 6.24 -11.19 -10.06
N PRO A 50 7.56 -11.42 -10.21
CA PRO A 50 8.59 -10.53 -9.68
C PRO A 50 8.43 -9.05 -10.07
N ASN A 51 8.06 -8.79 -11.32
CA ASN A 51 7.86 -7.42 -11.81
C ASN A 51 6.61 -6.77 -11.20
N GLU A 52 5.53 -7.53 -11.04
CA GLU A 52 4.29 -7.05 -10.44
C GLU A 52 4.44 -6.83 -8.93
N LEU A 53 5.21 -7.68 -8.24
CA LEU A 53 5.53 -7.53 -6.81
C LEU A 53 6.42 -6.30 -6.57
N ALA A 54 7.42 -6.07 -7.43
CA ALA A 54 8.26 -4.88 -7.35
C ALA A 54 7.48 -3.56 -7.55
N ASP A 55 6.43 -3.55 -8.36
CA ASP A 55 5.55 -2.38 -8.60
C ASP A 55 4.21 -2.49 -7.86
N LEU A 56 4.11 -3.36 -6.85
CA LEU A 56 2.84 -3.71 -6.19
C LEU A 56 2.12 -2.47 -5.65
N SER A 57 2.88 -1.50 -5.13
CA SER A 57 2.39 -0.21 -4.63
C SER A 57 1.51 0.53 -5.63
N ASN A 58 1.89 0.57 -6.92
CA ASN A 58 1.17 1.28 -7.97
C ASN A 58 0.16 0.41 -8.73
N LEU A 59 0.06 -0.86 -8.34
CA LEU A 59 -0.75 -1.88 -8.98
C LEU A 59 -2.09 -2.04 -8.26
N THR A 60 -3.18 -1.99 -9.03
CA THR A 60 -4.49 -2.47 -8.59
C THR A 60 -4.53 -3.98 -8.76
N ILE A 61 -4.64 -4.72 -7.66
CA ILE A 61 -4.56 -6.19 -7.67
C ILE A 61 -5.90 -6.89 -7.49
N ILE A 62 -6.97 -6.16 -7.19
CA ILE A 62 -8.29 -6.75 -6.94
C ILE A 62 -9.37 -5.75 -7.31
N ARG A 63 -10.59 -6.25 -7.58
CA ARG A 63 -11.75 -5.40 -7.82
C ARG A 63 -12.42 -5.02 -6.49
N PRO A 64 -13.07 -3.85 -6.39
CA PRO A 64 -13.73 -3.42 -5.15
C PRO A 64 -14.94 -4.28 -4.72
N ASP A 65 -15.48 -5.10 -5.62
CA ASP A 65 -16.65 -5.95 -5.42
C ASP A 65 -16.29 -7.39 -5.00
N THR A 66 -15.00 -7.71 -4.89
CA THR A 66 -14.56 -9.08 -4.57
C THR A 66 -14.71 -9.39 -3.09
N LEU A 67 -15.40 -10.49 -2.76
CA LEU A 67 -15.65 -10.91 -1.38
C LEU A 67 -14.64 -11.94 -0.86
N TYR A 68 -14.21 -12.87 -1.71
CA TYR A 68 -13.33 -13.97 -1.32
C TYR A 68 -12.08 -14.05 -2.20
N VAL A 69 -10.93 -14.28 -1.58
CA VAL A 69 -9.66 -14.37 -2.31
C VAL A 69 -8.84 -15.58 -1.85
N ARG A 70 -8.30 -16.34 -2.81
CA ARG A 70 -7.22 -17.30 -2.56
C ARG A 70 -5.93 -16.77 -3.13
N VAL A 71 -4.92 -16.64 -2.28
CA VAL A 71 -3.55 -16.31 -2.70
C VAL A 71 -2.77 -17.61 -2.71
N LEU A 72 -2.32 -18.05 -3.87
CA LEU A 72 -1.45 -19.22 -4.02
C LEU A 72 0.00 -18.76 -4.05
N ARG A 73 0.77 -19.20 -3.06
CA ARG A 73 2.22 -18.96 -2.99
C ARG A 73 2.93 -19.85 -4.01
N THR A 74 3.53 -19.24 -5.02
CA THR A 74 4.21 -19.96 -6.12
C THR A 74 5.68 -19.59 -6.16
N GLY A 75 6.54 -20.48 -5.66
CA GLY A 75 7.97 -20.21 -5.51
C GLY A 75 8.25 -19.25 -4.36
N ASP A 76 9.25 -18.38 -4.56
CA ASP A 76 9.70 -17.44 -3.54
C ASP A 76 8.85 -16.17 -3.53
N ILE A 77 8.48 -15.75 -2.34
CA ILE A 77 7.82 -14.48 -2.06
C ILE A 77 8.25 -14.02 -0.66
N SER A 78 8.50 -12.73 -0.49
CA SER A 78 8.86 -12.16 0.79
C SER A 78 7.62 -12.00 1.69
N GLU A 79 7.82 -12.07 3.01
CA GLU A 79 6.75 -11.78 3.98
C GLU A 79 6.26 -10.32 3.86
N GLU A 80 7.14 -9.41 3.45
CA GLU A 80 6.81 -8.01 3.17
C GLU A 80 5.82 -7.88 2.00
N ASP A 81 6.06 -8.61 0.91
CA ASP A 81 5.17 -8.60 -0.25
C ASP A 81 3.82 -9.27 0.07
N LEU A 82 3.83 -10.35 0.85
CA LEU A 82 2.60 -10.99 1.36
C LEU A 82 1.78 -10.00 2.20
N LEU A 83 2.43 -9.25 3.10
CA LEU A 83 1.77 -8.22 3.90
C LEU A 83 1.18 -7.13 2.99
N LYS A 84 1.93 -6.61 2.01
CA LYS A 84 1.42 -5.62 1.05
C LYS A 84 0.20 -6.11 0.28
N ILE A 85 0.17 -7.39 -0.10
CA ILE A 85 -1.00 -8.02 -0.73
C ILE A 85 -2.16 -8.02 0.26
N ALA A 86 -1.99 -8.56 1.48
CA ALA A 86 -3.04 -8.64 2.49
C ALA A 86 -3.66 -7.26 2.78
N VAL A 87 -2.84 -6.23 2.88
CA VAL A 87 -3.26 -4.83 3.08
C VAL A 87 -4.13 -4.34 1.93
N LYS A 88 -3.70 -4.57 0.68
CA LYS A 88 -4.50 -4.22 -0.51
C LYS A 88 -5.83 -4.98 -0.56
N LEU A 89 -5.87 -6.25 -0.16
CA LEU A 89 -7.11 -7.03 -0.08
C LEU A 89 -8.04 -6.49 1.01
N ALA A 90 -7.52 -6.24 2.20
CA ALA A 90 -8.27 -5.67 3.32
C ALA A 90 -8.96 -4.36 2.91
N HIS A 91 -8.20 -3.47 2.27
CA HIS A 91 -8.66 -2.15 1.86
C HIS A 91 -9.59 -2.15 0.65
N ALA A 92 -9.54 -3.18 -0.18
CA ALA A 92 -10.53 -3.40 -1.23
C ALA A 92 -11.87 -3.92 -0.69
N GLY A 93 -11.97 -4.22 0.61
CA GLY A 93 -13.20 -4.73 1.23
C GLY A 93 -13.37 -6.24 1.11
N VAL A 94 -12.34 -6.98 0.71
CA VAL A 94 -12.36 -8.45 0.66
C VAL A 94 -12.66 -8.98 2.05
N GLN A 95 -13.72 -9.79 2.19
CA GLN A 95 -14.21 -10.28 3.48
C GLN A 95 -13.36 -11.42 4.03
N MET A 96 -12.96 -12.38 3.18
CA MET A 96 -12.13 -13.51 3.57
C MET A 96 -11.01 -13.74 2.54
N ALA A 97 -9.80 -13.99 3.04
CA ALA A 97 -8.67 -14.42 2.22
C ALA A 97 -7.93 -15.60 2.87
N ARG A 98 -7.38 -16.47 2.03
CA ARG A 98 -6.55 -17.61 2.45
C ARG A 98 -5.26 -17.63 1.64
N LEU A 99 -4.14 -17.79 2.33
CA LEU A 99 -2.86 -18.12 1.72
C LEU A 99 -2.76 -19.65 1.63
N MET A 100 -2.51 -20.14 0.44
CA MET A 100 -2.46 -21.57 0.15
C MET A 100 -1.21 -21.89 -0.66
N SER A 101 -0.81 -23.16 -0.65
CA SER A 101 0.16 -23.70 -1.59
C SER A 101 -0.52 -24.07 -2.93
N PRO A 102 0.24 -24.27 -4.02
CA PRO A 102 -0.33 -24.57 -5.35
C PRO A 102 -1.06 -25.91 -5.43
N ASP A 103 -0.72 -26.86 -4.56
CA ASP A 103 -1.35 -28.17 -4.37
C ASP A 103 -2.61 -28.13 -3.50
N GLY A 104 -2.97 -26.95 -2.97
CA GLY A 104 -4.23 -26.73 -2.28
C GLY A 104 -4.18 -26.88 -0.76
N GLU A 105 -3.00 -26.97 -0.16
CA GLU A 105 -2.85 -26.94 1.29
C GLU A 105 -3.02 -25.51 1.83
N LEU A 106 -3.72 -25.38 2.95
CA LEU A 106 -3.90 -24.09 3.63
C LEU A 106 -2.62 -23.77 4.41
N LEU A 107 -1.92 -22.71 3.98
CA LEU A 107 -0.75 -22.20 4.68
C LEU A 107 -1.17 -21.26 5.82
N GLU A 108 -2.09 -20.32 5.53
CA GLU A 108 -2.57 -19.34 6.52
C GLU A 108 -3.99 -18.85 6.20
N ASN A 109 -4.79 -18.62 7.24
CA ASN A 109 -6.09 -17.97 7.12
C ASN A 109 -5.99 -16.48 7.47
N TRP A 110 -6.10 -15.63 6.46
CA TRP A 110 -5.97 -14.18 6.60
C TRP A 110 -7.26 -13.47 7.01
N THR A 111 -8.40 -14.16 7.16
CA THR A 111 -9.70 -13.50 7.42
C THR A 111 -9.65 -12.54 8.62
N GLY A 112 -9.15 -13.01 9.77
CA GLY A 112 -9.01 -12.17 10.96
C GLY A 112 -7.91 -11.08 10.82
N GLN A 113 -6.87 -11.35 10.03
CA GLN A 113 -5.85 -10.34 9.71
C GLN A 113 -6.45 -9.23 8.85
N LEU A 114 -7.26 -9.54 7.84
CA LEU A 114 -7.91 -8.54 7.02
C LEU A 114 -8.85 -7.66 7.83
N GLU A 115 -9.62 -8.23 8.76
CA GLU A 115 -10.47 -7.44 9.66
C GLU A 115 -9.67 -6.44 10.49
N ARG A 116 -8.53 -6.88 11.05
CA ARG A 116 -7.62 -6.02 11.79
C ARG A 116 -7.04 -4.93 10.89
N LEU A 117 -6.51 -5.28 9.73
CA LEU A 117 -5.94 -4.36 8.75
C LEU A 117 -6.97 -3.36 8.19
N ARG A 118 -8.26 -3.71 8.16
CA ARG A 118 -9.35 -2.79 7.82
C ARG A 118 -9.60 -1.74 8.90
N GLN A 119 -9.42 -2.13 10.17
CA GLN A 119 -9.62 -1.26 11.33
C GLN A 119 -8.38 -0.41 11.64
N GLU A 120 -7.20 -0.96 11.38
CA GLU A 120 -5.94 -0.22 11.36
C GLU A 120 -6.07 0.93 10.38
N ARG A 121 -5.87 2.15 10.87
CA ARG A 121 -5.93 3.31 9.99
C ARG A 121 -4.77 3.13 9.02
N PRO A 122 -4.96 3.30 7.71
CA PRO A 122 -3.89 3.07 6.74
C PRO A 122 -2.62 3.92 6.95
N SER A 123 -2.68 4.89 7.87
CA SER A 123 -1.54 5.63 8.39
C SER A 123 -0.57 4.83 9.28
N ASP A 124 -0.91 3.61 9.69
CA ASP A 124 -0.09 2.79 10.61
C ASP A 124 0.89 1.88 9.87
N ILE A 125 0.67 1.61 8.57
CA ILE A 125 1.65 0.94 7.70
C ILE A 125 2.42 2.01 6.95
N LEU A 126 3.63 2.25 7.41
CA LEU A 126 4.51 3.29 6.90
C LEU A 126 5.43 2.71 5.82
N PRO A 127 5.87 3.51 4.84
CA PRO A 127 6.90 3.09 3.90
C PRO A 127 8.20 2.71 4.62
N ASP A 128 9.04 1.88 4.01
CA ASP A 128 10.28 1.40 4.63
C ASP A 128 11.17 2.54 5.14
N HIS A 129 11.79 2.31 6.30
CA HIS A 129 12.59 3.29 7.04
C HIS A 129 11.81 4.49 7.59
N PHE A 130 10.52 4.64 7.29
CA PHE A 130 9.69 5.65 7.95
C PHE A 130 9.09 5.09 9.23
N ARG A 131 9.12 5.91 10.27
CA ARG A 131 8.51 5.59 11.57
C ARG A 131 7.70 6.79 12.05
N LEU A 132 6.54 6.51 12.62
CA LEU A 132 5.62 7.52 13.13
C LEU A 132 5.27 7.18 14.57
N ASP A 133 5.49 8.12 15.47
CA ASP A 133 5.08 8.04 16.87
C ASP A 133 4.32 9.31 17.27
N GLU A 134 4.04 9.46 18.57
CA GLU A 134 3.33 10.64 19.11
C GLU A 134 4.15 11.93 19.02
N GLU A 135 5.47 11.85 18.81
CA GLU A 135 6.37 13.01 18.83
C GLU A 135 6.72 13.51 17.42
N ALA A 136 6.87 12.59 16.47
CA ALA A 136 7.30 12.93 15.12
C ALA A 136 7.05 11.86 14.06
N LEU A 137 7.18 12.32 12.81
CA LEU A 137 7.52 11.48 11.67
C LEU A 137 9.05 11.43 11.53
N TRP A 138 9.60 10.23 11.51
CA TRP A 138 11.02 9.90 11.48
C TRP A 138 11.40 9.17 10.19
N PHE A 139 12.67 9.31 9.80
CA PHE A 139 13.32 8.46 8.83
C PHE A 139 14.56 7.81 9.47
N ASP A 140 14.56 6.50 9.56
CA ASP A 140 15.61 5.69 10.16
C ASP A 140 16.68 5.39 9.10
N LYS A 141 17.64 6.31 8.95
CA LYS A 141 18.70 6.22 7.94
C LYS A 141 19.71 5.14 8.34
N LEU A 142 19.84 4.11 7.50
CA LEU A 142 20.90 3.13 7.65
C LEU A 142 22.26 3.73 7.27
N THR A 143 23.25 3.51 8.11
CA THR A 143 24.64 3.89 7.88
C THR A 143 25.54 2.68 8.10
N GLU A 144 26.34 2.35 7.10
CA GLU A 144 27.33 1.27 7.20
C GLU A 144 28.52 1.76 8.03
N ARG A 145 28.86 1.00 9.08
CA ARG A 145 30.09 1.20 9.85
C ARG A 145 31.26 0.49 9.18
N ARG A 146 32.48 0.89 9.53
CA ARG A 146 33.74 0.39 8.94
C ARG A 146 34.01 -1.09 9.24
N ASP A 147 33.33 -1.66 10.21
CA ASP A 147 33.37 -3.06 10.65
C ASP A 147 32.33 -3.94 9.91
N GLY A 148 31.49 -3.35 9.04
CA GLY A 148 30.42 -4.07 8.33
C GLY A 148 29.11 -4.14 9.10
N GLU A 149 29.02 -3.57 10.32
CA GLU A 149 27.77 -3.44 11.05
C GLU A 149 26.95 -2.25 10.52
N SER A 150 25.63 -2.44 10.42
CA SER A 150 24.72 -1.35 10.05
C SER A 150 24.21 -0.65 11.31
N ASP A 151 24.33 0.68 11.33
CA ASP A 151 23.79 1.54 12.38
C ASP A 151 22.60 2.33 11.86
N VAL A 152 21.64 2.64 12.74
CA VAL A 152 20.44 3.40 12.39
C VAL A 152 20.56 4.80 12.97
N GLN A 153 20.60 5.80 12.08
CA GLN A 153 20.58 7.21 12.45
C GLN A 153 19.16 7.79 12.26
N PRO A 154 18.35 7.95 13.33
CA PRO A 154 17.00 8.49 13.22
C PRO A 154 17.04 9.98 12.84
N GLN A 155 16.28 10.35 11.80
CA GLN A 155 16.17 11.71 11.30
C GLN A 155 14.73 12.20 11.44
N ARG A 156 14.52 13.20 12.30
CA ARG A 156 13.21 13.83 12.47
C ARG A 156 12.82 14.65 11.24
N ILE A 157 11.71 14.30 10.59
CA ILE A 157 11.21 14.99 9.39
C ILE A 157 10.31 16.15 9.80
N CYS A 158 9.25 15.86 10.55
CA CYS A 158 8.26 16.82 11.02
C CYS A 158 7.52 16.28 12.26
N SER A 159 6.64 17.09 12.84
CA SER A 159 5.61 16.63 13.79
C SER A 159 4.75 15.52 13.18
N PRO A 160 4.03 14.73 14.01
CA PRO A 160 3.26 13.60 13.51
C PRO A 160 2.28 14.02 12.42
N LEU A 161 2.45 13.42 11.24
CA LEU A 161 1.65 13.69 10.05
C LEU A 161 1.29 12.35 9.42
N ARG A 162 0.00 12.08 9.34
CA ARG A 162 -0.57 10.83 8.87
C ARG A 162 -1.15 11.00 7.47
N VAL A 163 -0.95 10.00 6.63
CA VAL A 163 -1.63 9.89 5.34
C VAL A 163 -2.76 8.88 5.49
N THR A 164 -4.01 9.33 5.53
CA THR A 164 -5.15 8.49 5.96
C THR A 164 -6.05 8.03 4.82
N ALA A 165 -6.03 8.71 3.67
CA ALA A 165 -6.82 8.32 2.51
C ALA A 165 -6.20 8.80 1.18
N ILE A 166 -6.57 8.15 0.08
CA ILE A 166 -6.45 8.71 -1.27
C ILE A 166 -7.67 9.62 -1.49
N THR A 167 -7.45 10.82 -2.01
CA THR A 167 -8.54 11.73 -2.42
C THR A 167 -8.65 11.78 -3.94
N CYS A 168 -9.86 11.93 -4.45
CA CYS A 168 -10.13 12.23 -5.86
C CYS A 168 -11.41 13.07 -5.97
N ASP A 169 -11.59 13.75 -7.10
CA ASP A 169 -12.87 14.40 -7.40
C ASP A 169 -13.92 13.38 -7.90
N SER A 170 -15.13 13.87 -8.15
CA SER A 170 -16.28 13.09 -8.64
C SER A 170 -16.12 12.54 -10.06
N HIS A 171 -15.12 13.00 -10.83
CA HIS A 171 -14.82 12.57 -12.19
C HIS A 171 -13.62 11.61 -12.23
N ASP A 172 -13.20 11.07 -11.07
CA ASP A 172 -12.01 10.24 -10.91
C ASP A 172 -10.71 10.97 -11.36
N GLY A 173 -10.69 12.29 -11.22
CA GLY A 173 -9.57 13.18 -11.46
C GLY A 173 -8.98 13.78 -10.17
N SER A 174 -8.01 14.70 -10.33
CA SER A 174 -7.46 15.53 -9.25
C SER A 174 -6.99 14.75 -8.01
N TYR A 175 -6.23 13.67 -8.24
CA TYR A 175 -5.78 12.77 -7.18
C TYR A 175 -4.92 13.47 -6.12
N GLY A 176 -5.16 13.08 -4.88
CA GLY A 176 -4.49 13.63 -3.70
C GLY A 176 -4.26 12.60 -2.59
N ARG A 177 -3.84 13.12 -1.45
CA ARG A 177 -3.75 12.42 -0.17
C ARG A 177 -4.50 13.21 0.89
N LEU A 178 -5.30 12.53 1.68
CA LEU A 178 -5.86 13.11 2.91
C LEU A 178 -4.77 13.06 3.98
N LEU A 179 -4.26 14.22 4.36
CA LEU A 179 -3.28 14.37 5.42
C LEU A 179 -3.99 14.73 6.72
N GLU A 180 -3.56 14.13 7.83
CA GLU A 180 -4.04 14.42 9.18
C GLU A 180 -2.89 14.73 10.13
N TRP A 181 -3.03 15.77 10.94
CA TRP A 181 -2.06 16.16 11.97
C TRP A 181 -2.76 16.95 13.08
N HIS A 182 -2.10 17.08 14.22
CA HIS A 182 -2.55 18.00 15.27
C HIS A 182 -1.88 19.37 15.12
N THR A 183 -2.65 20.44 15.30
CA THR A 183 -2.11 21.79 15.37
C THR A 183 -1.29 22.00 16.64
N THR A 184 -0.58 23.13 16.72
CA THR A 184 0.04 23.63 17.96
C THR A 184 -0.91 23.75 19.15
N THR A 185 -2.22 23.88 18.90
CA THR A 185 -3.28 23.93 19.92
C THR A 185 -3.96 22.58 20.18
N GLY A 186 -3.44 21.50 19.59
CA GLY A 186 -3.97 20.14 19.76
C GLY A 186 -5.19 19.81 18.91
N GLN A 187 -5.67 20.71 18.04
CA GLN A 187 -6.81 20.45 17.18
C GLN A 187 -6.42 19.52 16.03
N LEU A 188 -7.23 18.49 15.76
CA LEU A 188 -7.04 17.63 14.60
C LEU A 188 -7.37 18.39 13.31
N ARG A 189 -6.41 18.50 12.40
CA ARG A 189 -6.59 19.02 11.04
C ARG A 189 -6.63 17.88 10.04
N ARG A 190 -7.42 18.09 8.99
CA ARG A 190 -7.49 17.24 7.81
C ARG A 190 -7.38 18.10 6.57
N TRP A 191 -6.57 17.68 5.61
CA TRP A 191 -6.43 18.40 4.35
C TRP A 191 -6.26 17.44 3.18
N ALA A 192 -7.10 17.62 2.15
CA ALA A 192 -6.96 16.93 0.87
C ALA A 192 -5.82 17.59 0.07
N MET A 193 -4.61 17.08 0.27
CA MET A 193 -3.40 17.56 -0.38
C MET A 193 -3.36 17.06 -1.84
N PRO A 194 -3.28 17.94 -2.85
CA PRO A 194 -3.16 17.52 -4.25
C PRO A 194 -1.79 16.87 -4.53
N MET A 195 -1.77 15.69 -5.15
CA MET A 195 -0.51 15.00 -5.49
C MET A 195 0.38 15.85 -6.42
N ALA A 196 -0.22 16.75 -7.21
CA ALA A 196 0.50 17.67 -8.08
C ALA A 196 1.50 18.58 -7.32
N MET A 197 1.28 18.83 -6.02
CA MET A 197 2.23 19.59 -5.19
C MET A 197 3.56 18.87 -4.98
N LEU A 198 3.63 17.55 -5.21
CA LEU A 198 4.86 16.78 -5.15
C LEU A 198 5.75 16.95 -6.40
N SER A 199 5.30 17.70 -7.41
CA SER A 199 6.08 17.94 -8.63
C SER A 199 7.29 18.86 -8.42
N GLY A 200 7.30 19.64 -7.33
CA GLY A 200 8.36 20.58 -6.99
C GLY A 200 9.24 20.13 -5.81
N ASN A 201 9.93 21.09 -5.20
CA ASN A 201 10.86 20.86 -4.08
C ASN A 201 10.19 20.79 -2.69
N GLY A 202 8.85 20.74 -2.63
CA GLY A 202 8.06 20.67 -1.39
C GLY A 202 7.89 21.98 -0.63
N GLU A 203 8.32 23.14 -1.16
CA GLU A 203 8.16 24.41 -0.46
C GLU A 203 6.71 24.83 -0.27
N GLU A 204 5.88 24.67 -1.30
CA GLU A 204 4.47 25.00 -1.22
C GLU A 204 3.72 24.11 -0.22
N LEU A 205 3.99 22.80 -0.25
CA LEU A 205 3.49 21.85 0.75
C LEU A 205 3.87 22.29 2.17
N ARG A 206 5.15 22.62 2.38
CA ARG A 206 5.65 23.06 3.69
C ARG A 206 4.97 24.35 4.15
N ARG A 207 4.78 25.31 3.25
CA ARG A 207 4.12 26.59 3.52
C ARG A 207 2.70 26.35 4.06
N ILE A 208 1.91 25.55 3.36
CA ILE A 208 0.52 25.24 3.74
C ILE A 208 0.45 24.47 5.06
N LEU A 209 1.32 23.48 5.27
CA LEU A 209 1.35 22.72 6.52
C LEU A 209 1.63 23.61 7.73
N LEU A 210 2.61 24.52 7.60
CA LEU A 210 2.94 25.50 8.64
C LEU A 210 1.81 26.50 8.87
N GLU A 211 1.23 27.05 7.80
CA GLU A 211 0.09 27.97 7.85
C GLU A 211 -1.11 27.35 8.58
N ASN A 212 -1.29 26.02 8.44
CA ASN A 212 -2.34 25.27 9.09
C ASN A 212 -1.93 24.63 10.43
N GLY A 213 -0.82 25.09 11.01
CA GLY A 213 -0.47 24.83 12.40
C GLY A 213 0.33 23.56 12.66
N LEU A 214 0.95 22.94 11.65
CA LEU A 214 1.91 21.85 11.88
C LEU A 214 3.10 22.39 12.70
N THR A 215 3.28 21.88 13.92
CA THR A 215 4.18 22.47 14.92
C THR A 215 5.65 22.50 14.51
N ASN A 216 6.15 21.42 13.91
CA ASN A 216 7.55 21.31 13.50
C ASN A 216 7.66 20.67 12.11
N ILE A 217 8.53 21.21 11.26
CA ILE A 217 8.89 20.63 9.97
C ILE A 217 10.32 21.05 9.64
N SER A 218 11.14 20.10 9.21
CA SER A 218 12.55 20.35 8.93
C SER A 218 12.75 21.40 7.85
N THR A 219 13.78 22.21 8.00
CA THR A 219 14.25 23.17 6.98
C THR A 219 15.32 22.57 6.06
N ARG A 220 15.84 21.37 6.38
CA ARG A 220 16.89 20.72 5.59
C ARG A 220 16.32 20.21 4.26
N PRO A 221 16.92 20.58 3.11
CA PRO A 221 16.42 20.15 1.80
C PRO A 221 16.22 18.64 1.66
N ALA A 222 17.17 17.83 2.13
CA ALA A 222 17.07 16.37 2.07
C ALA A 222 15.85 15.82 2.82
N LEU A 223 15.53 16.37 4.00
CA LEU A 223 14.37 15.90 4.77
C LEU A 223 13.04 16.38 4.19
N ARG A 224 13.03 17.53 3.50
CA ARG A 224 11.85 17.97 2.75
C ARG A 224 11.53 16.97 1.64
N SER A 225 12.54 16.50 0.92
CA SER A 225 12.38 15.45 -0.08
C SER A 225 11.83 14.15 0.54
N LEU A 226 12.32 13.75 1.72
CA LEU A 226 11.79 12.58 2.43
C LEU A 226 10.33 12.73 2.85
N LEU A 227 9.87 13.93 3.21
CA LEU A 227 8.44 14.16 3.47
C LEU A 227 7.60 13.95 2.20
N CYS A 228 8.06 14.47 1.06
CA CYS A 228 7.39 14.23 -0.21
C CYS A 228 7.37 12.74 -0.57
N GLU A 229 8.48 12.04 -0.33
CA GLU A 229 8.60 10.61 -0.54
C GLU A 229 7.67 9.82 0.38
N TYR A 230 7.58 10.16 1.66
CA TYR A 230 6.64 9.59 2.62
C TYR A 230 5.20 9.69 2.11
N ILE A 231 4.76 10.88 1.72
CA ILE A 231 3.39 11.12 1.23
C ILE A 231 3.13 10.35 -0.07
N SER A 232 4.11 10.31 -0.97
CA SER A 232 4.01 9.61 -2.25
C SER A 232 3.89 8.09 -2.07
N ARG A 233 4.79 7.51 -1.26
CA ARG A 233 4.89 6.06 -1.01
C ARG A 233 3.83 5.56 -0.03
N SER A 234 3.17 6.45 0.71
CA SER A 234 2.05 6.07 1.57
C SER A 234 0.89 5.53 0.73
N LEU A 235 0.41 4.34 1.11
CA LEU A 235 -0.65 3.60 0.43
C LEU A 235 -1.88 3.49 1.33
N PRO A 236 -2.60 4.60 1.56
CA PRO A 236 -3.74 4.52 2.42
C PRO A 236 -4.85 3.73 1.72
N GLY A 237 -5.40 2.74 2.41
CA GLY A 237 -6.48 1.91 1.93
C GLY A 237 -7.82 2.58 1.72
N ARG A 238 -8.07 3.65 2.47
CA ARG A 238 -9.32 4.41 2.38
C ARG A 238 -9.27 5.33 1.16
N ARG A 239 -10.37 5.40 0.41
CA ARG A 239 -10.60 6.45 -0.60
C ARG A 239 -11.68 7.42 -0.14
N VAL A 240 -11.52 8.69 -0.46
CA VAL A 240 -12.49 9.75 -0.18
C VAL A 240 -12.71 10.56 -1.47
N THR A 241 -13.98 10.76 -1.83
CA THR A 241 -14.37 11.67 -2.90
C THR A 241 -14.59 13.06 -2.29
N CYS A 242 -13.96 14.08 -2.86
CA CYS A 242 -14.06 15.47 -2.44
C CYS A 242 -14.87 16.31 -3.44
#